data_AF-A0AAW8VTG4-F1
#
_entry.id   AF-A0AAW8VTG4-F1
#
_cell.length_a   1.000
_cell.length_b   1.000
_cell.length_c   1.000
_cell.angle_alpha   90.00
_cell.angle_beta   90.00
_cell.angle_gamma   90.00
#
_symmetry.space_group_name_H-M   'P 1'
#
loop_
_entity.id
_entity.type
_entity.pdbx_description
1 polymer ?
#
loop_
_entity_poly.entity_id
_entity_poly.type
_entity_poly.pdbx_seq_one_letter_code
_entity_poly.pdbx_strand_id
1 'polypeptide(L)'
;MLALLIIFIIYHFIHEQFEFSRITRLNYWIIPVIMLYQFIRTFTWSITNGIVLVGILVFATVVGYFQASHTQLKIEPTIQHHSADAQSTTVVKTSSHQKAAAGQPTTNRATTVSAQGGRSYLLGWVLTLGAQLVIEWAYLHEELSWATINNEFLKEVFADLSSIYRFSESGRHTSWTLWALTGATSLAYTLWLAHRSPAVRQAVFRTRTHHRN
;
A
#
# COMPACT_ATOMS: atom_id res chain seq x y z
N MET A 1 -6.24 30.12 -4.51
CA MET A 1 -4.94 29.44 -4.74
C MET A 1 -4.82 28.13 -3.97
N LEU A 2 -4.93 28.12 -2.62
CA LEU A 2 -4.85 26.88 -1.82
C LEU A 2 -5.90 25.82 -2.20
N ALA A 3 -7.17 26.21 -2.39
CA ALA A 3 -8.23 25.28 -2.77
C ALA A 3 -7.99 24.58 -4.13
N LEU A 4 -7.46 25.32 -5.11
CA LEU A 4 -7.12 24.75 -6.42
C LEU A 4 -5.96 23.76 -6.34
N LEU A 5 -4.96 24.06 -5.48
CA LEU A 5 -3.86 23.14 -5.21
C LEU A 5 -4.36 21.84 -4.56
N ILE A 6 -5.25 21.93 -3.56
CA ILE A 6 -5.85 20.77 -2.90
C ILE A 6 -6.63 19.92 -3.91
N ILE A 7 -7.46 20.55 -4.75
CA ILE A 7 -8.20 19.83 -5.80
C ILE A 7 -7.25 19.13 -6.76
N PHE A 8 -6.17 19.79 -7.18
CA PHE A 8 -5.16 19.19 -8.06
C PHE A 8 -4.48 17.98 -7.41
N ILE A 9 -4.12 18.08 -6.13
CA ILE A 9 -3.50 17.00 -5.36
C ILE A 9 -4.45 15.80 -5.24
N ILE A 10 -5.71 16.03 -4.88
CA ILE A 10 -6.74 14.98 -4.78
C ILE A 10 -6.96 14.34 -6.14
N TYR A 11 -7.04 15.15 -7.21
CA TYR A 11 -7.18 14.64 -8.57
C TYR A 11 -6.00 13.74 -8.95
N HIS A 12 -4.76 14.19 -8.69
CA HIS A 12 -3.56 13.42 -8.96
C HIS A 12 -3.55 12.11 -8.14
N PHE A 13 -3.86 12.18 -6.84
CA PHE A 13 -3.96 11.01 -5.97
C PHE A 13 -4.90 9.95 -6.53
N ILE A 14 -6.13 10.36 -6.87
CA ILE A 14 -7.18 9.49 -7.39
C ILE A 14 -6.73 8.90 -8.72
N HIS A 15 -6.17 9.71 -9.61
CA HIS A 15 -5.68 9.27 -10.92
C HIS A 15 -4.59 8.21 -10.78
N GLU A 16 -3.61 8.41 -9.89
CA GLU A 16 -2.53 7.48 -9.62
C GLU A 16 -3.04 6.10 -9.16
N GLN A 17 -4.16 6.05 -8.43
CA GLN A 17 -4.76 4.76 -8.03
C GLN A 17 -5.26 3.93 -9.22
N PHE A 18 -5.54 4.55 -10.36
CA PHE A 18 -5.92 3.88 -11.61
C PHE A 18 -4.74 3.61 -12.54
N GLU A 19 -3.51 3.92 -12.14
CA GLU A 19 -2.33 3.59 -12.92
C GLU A 19 -1.62 2.33 -12.40
N PHE A 20 -0.90 1.66 -13.29
CA PHE A 20 -0.10 0.50 -12.91
C PHE A 20 1.25 0.98 -12.33
N SER A 21 1.38 0.90 -11.02
CA SER A 21 2.61 1.25 -10.32
C SER A 21 3.48 0.01 -10.08
N ARG A 22 4.78 0.17 -10.28
CA ARG A 22 5.75 -0.93 -10.10
C ARG A 22 5.82 -1.33 -8.63
N ILE A 23 5.73 -2.63 -8.36
CA ILE A 23 5.94 -3.17 -7.03
C ILE A 23 7.44 -3.19 -6.75
N THR A 24 7.87 -2.36 -5.80
CA THR A 24 9.22 -2.39 -5.26
C THR A 24 9.17 -2.73 -3.77
N ARG A 25 10.18 -3.45 -3.29
CA ARG A 25 10.29 -3.80 -1.87
C ARG A 25 10.24 -2.56 -0.99
N LEU A 26 10.93 -1.48 -1.38
CA LEU A 26 11.00 -0.26 -0.60
C LEU A 26 9.61 0.33 -0.39
N ASN A 27 8.84 0.51 -1.48
CA ASN A 27 7.52 1.15 -1.41
C ASN A 27 6.54 0.36 -0.52
N TYR A 28 6.63 -0.98 -0.51
CA TYR A 28 5.72 -1.83 0.26
C TYR A 28 6.15 -2.04 1.72
N TRP A 29 7.43 -1.84 2.05
CA TRP A 29 7.93 -2.03 3.42
C TRP A 29 8.20 -0.74 4.18
N ILE A 30 8.39 0.39 3.51
CA ILE A 30 8.73 1.64 4.17
C ILE A 30 7.64 2.08 5.16
N ILE A 31 6.36 2.01 4.75
CA ILE A 31 5.23 2.40 5.61
C ILE A 31 5.09 1.41 6.78
N PRO A 32 4.93 0.09 6.59
CA PRO A 32 4.78 -0.83 7.71
C PRO A 32 5.90 -0.76 8.74
N VAL A 33 7.16 -0.66 8.30
CA VAL A 33 8.31 -0.65 9.21
C VAL A 33 8.35 0.61 10.06
N ILE A 34 8.14 1.77 9.45
CA ILE A 34 8.25 3.04 10.17
C ILE A 34 7.06 3.23 11.11
N MET A 35 5.86 2.85 10.67
CA MET A 35 4.67 2.88 11.51
C MET A 35 4.80 1.93 12.70
N LEU A 36 5.36 0.74 12.49
CA LEU A 36 5.63 -0.19 13.57
C LEU A 36 6.64 0.38 14.58
N TYR A 37 7.71 1.02 14.11
CA TYR A 37 8.67 1.69 14.98
C TYR A 37 8.00 2.79 15.82
N GLN A 38 7.18 3.64 15.21
CA GLN A 38 6.45 4.70 15.91
C GLN A 38 5.42 4.15 16.90
N PHE A 39 4.71 3.09 16.53
CA PHE A 39 3.78 2.39 17.41
C PHE A 39 4.51 1.85 18.66
N ILE A 40 5.59 1.10 18.50
CA ILE A 40 6.36 0.53 19.62
C ILE A 40 6.86 1.64 20.57
N ARG A 41 7.22 2.80 20.01
CA ARG A 41 7.70 3.97 20.75
C ARG A 41 6.62 4.72 21.55
N THR A 42 5.37 4.62 21.16
CA THR A 42 4.27 5.47 21.68
C THR A 42 3.17 4.68 22.38
N PHE A 43 3.06 3.39 22.08
CA PHE A 43 2.07 2.50 22.69
C PHE A 43 2.38 2.27 24.17
N THR A 44 1.37 2.49 24.99
CA THR A 44 1.40 2.17 26.42
C THR A 44 0.39 1.06 26.69
N TRP A 45 0.79 0.06 27.49
CA TRP A 45 -0.09 -1.05 27.78
C TRP A 45 -1.18 -0.65 28.78
N SER A 46 -2.43 -0.88 28.40
CA SER A 46 -3.62 -0.85 29.25
C SER A 46 -4.66 -1.81 28.66
N ILE A 47 -5.64 -2.25 29.46
CA ILE A 47 -6.71 -3.14 28.97
C ILE A 47 -7.47 -2.48 27.81
N THR A 48 -7.83 -1.21 27.96
CA THR A 48 -8.50 -0.42 26.92
C THR A 48 -7.65 -0.35 25.65
N ASN A 49 -6.36 -0.05 25.77
CA ASN A 49 -5.45 0.06 24.62
C ASN A 49 -5.27 -1.30 23.93
N GLY A 50 -5.22 -2.39 24.70
CA GLY A 50 -5.18 -3.75 24.17
C GLY A 50 -6.43 -4.10 23.36
N ILE A 51 -7.62 -3.77 23.87
CA ILE A 51 -8.89 -4.00 23.15
C ILE A 51 -8.95 -3.18 21.86
N VAL A 52 -8.60 -1.89 21.93
CA VAL A 52 -8.57 -1.00 20.75
C VAL A 52 -7.56 -1.52 19.72
N LEU A 53 -6.37 -1.96 20.15
CA LEU A 53 -5.37 -2.55 19.27
C LEU A 53 -5.90 -3.81 18.57
N VAL A 54 -6.55 -4.72 19.29
CA VAL A 54 -7.17 -5.91 18.69
C VAL A 54 -8.22 -5.51 17.66
N GLY A 55 -9.07 -4.52 17.98
CA GLY A 55 -10.04 -3.97 17.04
C GLY A 55 -9.39 -3.41 15.77
N ILE A 56 -8.32 -2.63 15.91
CA ILE A 56 -7.53 -2.09 14.79
C ILE A 56 -6.94 -3.23 13.94
N LEU A 57 -6.36 -4.26 14.54
CA LEU A 57 -5.74 -5.37 13.82
C LEU A 57 -6.78 -6.20 13.03
N VAL A 58 -7.95 -6.44 13.62
CA VAL A 58 -9.07 -7.13 12.93
C VAL A 58 -9.54 -6.28 11.75
N PHE A 59 -9.82 -4.99 11.98
CA PHE A 59 -10.24 -4.05 10.95
C PHE A 59 -9.22 -3.99 9.80
N ALA A 60 -7.94 -3.80 10.13
CA ALA A 60 -6.86 -3.73 9.17
C ALA A 60 -6.73 -4.99 8.31
N THR A 61 -6.91 -6.16 8.92
CA THR A 61 -6.87 -7.44 8.19
C THR A 61 -8.01 -7.53 7.19
N VAL A 62 -9.23 -7.13 7.57
CA VAL A 62 -10.41 -7.14 6.70
C VAL A 62 -10.28 -6.15 5.55
N VAL A 63 -9.88 -4.90 5.85
CA VAL A 63 -9.71 -3.87 4.84
C VAL A 63 -8.55 -4.22 3.90
N GLY A 64 -7.41 -4.65 4.43
CA GLY A 64 -6.26 -5.09 3.63
C GLY A 64 -6.61 -6.25 2.68
N TYR A 65 -7.39 -7.23 3.16
CA TYR A 65 -7.92 -8.30 2.32
C TYR A 65 -8.85 -7.76 1.22
N PHE A 66 -9.77 -6.87 1.57
CA PHE A 66 -10.69 -6.24 0.62
C PHE A 66 -9.94 -5.46 -0.48
N GLN A 67 -8.95 -4.67 -0.11
CA GLN A 67 -8.11 -3.92 -1.06
C GLN A 67 -7.32 -4.88 -1.96
N ALA A 68 -6.60 -5.84 -1.37
CA ALA A 68 -5.72 -6.75 -2.10
C ALA A 68 -6.45 -7.74 -3.02
N SER A 69 -7.68 -8.14 -2.67
CA SER A 69 -8.50 -9.06 -3.48
C SER A 69 -8.97 -8.44 -4.81
N HIS A 70 -9.03 -7.11 -4.88
CA HIS A 70 -9.50 -6.38 -6.06
C HIS A 70 -8.39 -5.68 -6.85
N THR A 71 -7.16 -5.65 -6.32
CA THR A 71 -5.99 -5.10 -7.03
C THR A 71 -5.75 -5.85 -8.34
N GLN A 72 -5.56 -5.12 -9.44
CA GLN A 72 -5.17 -5.74 -10.71
C GLN A 72 -3.65 -5.88 -10.76
N LEU A 73 -3.19 -7.02 -11.24
CA LEU A 73 -1.76 -7.32 -11.34
C LEU A 73 -1.38 -7.47 -12.81
N LYS A 74 -0.30 -6.79 -13.20
CA LYS A 74 0.32 -6.94 -14.52
C LYS A 74 1.74 -7.45 -14.33
N ILE A 75 2.05 -8.58 -14.98
CA ILE A 75 3.36 -9.24 -14.91
C ILE A 75 3.97 -9.14 -16.30
N GLU A 76 5.03 -8.34 -16.43
CA GLU A 76 5.72 -8.15 -17.70
C GLU A 76 7.11 -8.83 -17.63
N PRO A 77 7.52 -9.59 -18.65
CA PRO A 77 8.90 -10.04 -18.76
C PRO A 77 9.81 -8.82 -18.93
N THR A 78 10.84 -8.66 -18.10
CA THR A 78 11.88 -7.67 -18.40
C THR A 78 12.62 -8.15 -19.63
N ILE A 79 12.32 -7.55 -20.77
CA ILE A 79 13.24 -7.56 -21.90
C ILE A 79 14.36 -6.62 -21.47
N GLN A 80 15.52 -7.17 -21.08
CA GLN A 80 16.72 -6.38 -20.94
C GLN A 80 17.03 -5.82 -22.32
N HIS A 81 16.63 -4.58 -22.59
CA HIS A 81 17.18 -3.81 -23.68
C HIS A 81 18.64 -3.51 -23.33
N HIS A 82 19.52 -4.48 -23.57
CA HIS A 82 20.88 -4.16 -23.96
C HIS A 82 20.79 -3.64 -25.40
N SER A 83 20.34 -2.41 -25.57
CA SER A 83 20.37 -1.73 -26.86
C SER A 83 21.81 -1.28 -27.10
N ALA A 84 22.61 -2.20 -27.63
CA ALA A 84 23.36 -1.87 -28.84
C ALA A 84 22.48 -2.35 -30.01
N ASP A 85 21.87 -1.37 -30.66
CA ASP A 85 21.24 -1.43 -31.99
C ASP A 85 19.97 -2.26 -32.27
N ALA A 86 19.16 -1.65 -33.15
CA ALA A 86 18.09 -2.20 -33.98
C ALA A 86 16.73 -2.58 -33.33
N GLN A 87 15.90 -1.55 -33.18
CA GLN A 87 14.54 -1.45 -33.75
C GLN A 87 13.87 -2.76 -34.21
N SER A 88 12.86 -3.24 -33.47
CA SER A 88 11.72 -4.00 -34.00
C SER A 88 10.57 -4.04 -33.01
N THR A 89 9.50 -3.32 -33.35
CA THR A 89 8.21 -3.32 -32.68
C THR A 89 7.51 -4.65 -32.91
N THR A 90 7.30 -5.45 -31.86
CA THR A 90 6.25 -6.49 -31.86
C THR A 90 5.39 -6.34 -30.63
N VAL A 91 4.20 -5.79 -30.84
CA VAL A 91 3.12 -5.74 -29.85
C VAL A 91 2.57 -7.15 -29.71
N VAL A 92 2.95 -7.87 -28.65
CA VAL A 92 2.29 -9.12 -28.27
C VAL A 92 1.24 -8.79 -27.20
N LYS A 93 -0.02 -8.73 -27.62
CA LYS A 93 -1.17 -8.84 -26.71
C LYS A 93 -1.31 -10.31 -26.33
N THR A 94 -0.99 -10.68 -25.09
CA THR A 94 -1.33 -12.02 -24.59
C THR A 94 -2.55 -11.93 -23.68
N SER A 95 -3.68 -12.37 -24.23
CA SER A 95 -4.93 -12.65 -23.56
C SER A 95 -4.74 -13.74 -22.50
N SER A 96 -5.45 -13.59 -21.39
CA SER A 96 -5.59 -14.56 -20.31
C SER A 96 -6.14 -15.90 -20.80
N HIS A 97 -5.27 -16.82 -21.20
CA HIS A 97 -5.43 -18.28 -21.13
C HIS A 97 -4.15 -18.93 -21.65
N GLN A 98 -3.18 -19.22 -20.78
CA GLN A 98 -2.11 -20.16 -21.16
C GLN A 98 -1.89 -21.21 -20.07
N LYS A 99 -2.56 -22.33 -20.34
CA LYS A 99 -2.37 -23.67 -19.79
C LYS A 99 -0.90 -24.04 -19.80
N ALA A 100 -0.43 -24.62 -18.70
CA ALA A 100 0.92 -25.11 -18.51
C ALA A 100 1.35 -26.03 -19.67
N ALA A 101 2.39 -25.62 -20.40
CA ALA A 101 3.12 -26.47 -21.33
C ALA A 101 4.55 -26.62 -20.80
N ALA A 102 4.92 -27.88 -20.57
CA ALA A 102 6.22 -28.31 -20.10
C ALA A 102 7.34 -27.92 -21.08
N GLY A 103 8.45 -27.39 -20.55
CA GLY A 103 9.66 -27.10 -21.30
C GLY A 103 10.43 -25.92 -20.74
N GLN A 104 11.29 -26.16 -19.74
CA GLN A 104 12.29 -25.18 -19.29
C GLN A 104 13.32 -24.95 -20.43
N PRO A 105 13.91 -23.74 -20.53
CA PRO A 105 15.17 -23.56 -19.84
C PRO A 105 15.28 -22.23 -19.07
N THR A 106 16.10 -22.31 -18.04
CA THR A 106 16.49 -21.27 -17.08
C THR A 106 17.11 -20.05 -17.74
N THR A 107 16.44 -18.91 -17.65
CA THR A 107 17.10 -17.59 -17.67
C THR A 107 16.53 -16.77 -16.54
N ASN A 108 17.38 -16.05 -15.80
CA ASN A 108 17.00 -15.08 -14.78
C ASN A 108 16.27 -13.89 -15.44
N ARG A 109 15.09 -14.12 -16.02
CA ARG A 109 14.22 -13.03 -16.48
C ARG A 109 13.72 -12.32 -15.26
N ALA A 110 14.23 -11.11 -15.03
CA ALA A 110 13.60 -10.20 -14.09
C ALA A 110 12.14 -10.05 -14.57
N THR A 111 11.17 -10.43 -13.76
CA THR A 111 9.76 -10.15 -14.06
C THR A 111 9.42 -8.85 -13.35
N THR A 112 9.06 -7.81 -14.10
CA THR A 112 8.52 -6.60 -13.50
C THR A 112 7.05 -6.83 -13.19
N VAL A 113 6.71 -6.74 -11.91
CA VAL A 113 5.32 -6.84 -11.45
C VAL A 113 4.84 -5.44 -11.13
N SER A 114 3.70 -5.06 -11.71
CA SER A 114 2.99 -3.84 -11.37
C SER A 114 1.60 -4.16 -10.81
N ALA A 115 1.14 -3.30 -9.92
CA ALA A 115 -0.17 -3.35 -9.30
C ALA A 115 -0.95 -2.08 -9.60
N GLN A 116 -2.26 -2.23 -9.79
CA GLN A 116 -3.21 -1.14 -9.93
C GLN A 116 -4.29 -1.35 -8.87
N GLY A 117 -4.43 -0.39 -7.95
CA GLY A 117 -5.39 -0.48 -6.85
C GLY A 117 -6.84 -0.31 -7.31
N GLY A 118 -7.09 0.76 -8.06
CA GLY A 118 -8.41 1.12 -8.59
C GLY A 118 -9.42 1.53 -7.50
N ARG A 119 -10.71 1.31 -7.78
CA ARG A 119 -11.82 1.77 -6.93
C ARG A 119 -11.83 1.10 -5.55
N SER A 120 -11.56 -0.19 -5.47
CA SER A 120 -11.58 -0.91 -4.19
C SER A 120 -10.47 -0.47 -3.27
N TYR A 121 -9.31 -0.10 -3.83
CA TYR A 121 -8.24 0.51 -3.03
C TYR A 121 -8.69 1.84 -2.42
N LEU A 122 -9.27 2.72 -3.23
CA LEU A 122 -9.82 4.01 -2.78
C LEU A 122 -10.93 3.81 -1.72
N LEU A 123 -11.81 2.83 -1.89
CA LEU A 123 -12.82 2.51 -0.90
C LEU A 123 -12.20 2.04 0.42
N GLY A 124 -11.21 1.16 0.38
CA GLY A 124 -10.47 0.75 1.58
C GLY A 124 -9.74 1.90 2.26
N TRP A 125 -9.24 2.85 1.48
CA TRP A 125 -8.65 4.08 1.98
C TRP A 125 -9.69 4.96 2.70
N VAL A 126 -10.86 5.20 2.09
CA VAL A 126 -11.97 5.93 2.74
C VAL A 126 -12.43 5.23 4.02
N LEU A 127 -12.50 3.89 4.02
CA LEU A 127 -12.83 3.12 5.22
C LEU A 127 -11.80 3.33 6.33
N THR A 128 -10.51 3.37 5.97
CA THR A 128 -9.41 3.62 6.93
C THR A 128 -9.51 5.02 7.52
N LEU A 129 -9.76 6.04 6.68
CA LEU A 129 -10.00 7.41 7.13
C LEU A 129 -11.23 7.51 8.06
N GLY A 130 -12.32 6.83 7.70
CA GLY A 130 -13.51 6.75 8.55
C GLY A 130 -13.23 6.10 9.90
N ALA A 131 -12.45 5.01 9.93
CA ALA A 131 -12.06 4.36 11.17
C ALA A 131 -11.18 5.27 12.04
N GLN A 132 -10.32 6.07 11.44
CA GLN A 132 -9.53 7.06 12.17
C GLN A 132 -10.42 8.10 12.86
N LEU A 133 -11.38 8.69 12.13
CA LEU A 133 -12.33 9.65 12.71
C LEU A 133 -13.15 9.04 13.85
N VAL A 134 -13.56 7.77 13.70
CA VAL A 134 -14.27 7.02 14.75
C VAL A 134 -13.40 6.86 15.99
N ILE A 135 -12.09 6.56 15.83
CA ILE A 135 -11.16 6.44 16.97
C ILE A 135 -10.94 7.80 17.64
N GLU A 136 -10.72 8.87 16.89
CA GLU A 136 -10.53 10.22 17.43
C GLU A 136 -11.74 10.67 18.27
N TRP A 137 -12.95 10.40 17.75
CA TRP A 137 -14.18 10.74 18.45
C TRP A 137 -14.48 9.84 19.64
N ALA A 138 -14.45 8.52 19.46
CA ALA A 138 -14.95 7.58 20.44
C ALA A 138 -13.92 7.23 21.52
N TYR A 139 -12.62 7.25 21.18
CA TYR A 139 -11.54 6.82 22.07
C TYR A 139 -10.67 7.99 22.55
N LEU A 140 -10.36 8.97 21.70
CA LEU A 140 -9.60 10.16 22.11
C LEU A 140 -10.50 11.28 22.66
N HIS A 141 -11.83 11.16 22.50
CA HIS A 141 -12.82 12.15 22.93
C HIS A 141 -12.57 13.55 22.37
N GLU A 142 -11.98 13.64 21.18
CA GLU A 142 -11.76 14.91 20.50
C GLU A 142 -13.04 15.41 19.82
N GLU A 143 -13.27 16.72 19.84
CA GLU A 143 -14.41 17.31 19.13
C GLU A 143 -14.18 17.26 17.61
N LEU A 144 -15.11 16.62 16.89
CA LEU A 144 -15.17 16.61 15.43
C LEU A 144 -15.51 18.01 14.90
N SER A 145 -14.50 18.86 14.80
CA SER A 145 -14.58 20.12 14.06
C SER A 145 -14.31 19.87 12.58
N TRP A 146 -14.98 20.63 11.71
CA TRP A 146 -14.70 20.66 10.27
C TRP A 146 -13.22 20.95 9.95
N ALA A 147 -12.54 21.72 10.80
CA ALA A 147 -11.12 21.99 10.64
C ALA A 147 -10.26 20.73 10.89
N THR A 148 -10.61 19.93 11.90
CA THR A 148 -9.93 18.66 12.22
C THR A 148 -10.10 17.66 11.08
N ILE A 149 -11.33 17.50 10.58
CA ILE A 149 -11.62 16.60 9.45
C ILE A 149 -10.79 16.96 8.21
N ASN A 150 -10.72 18.26 7.86
CA ASN A 150 -9.95 18.70 6.70
C ASN A 150 -8.45 18.48 6.87
N ASN A 151 -7.92 18.75 8.07
CA ASN A 151 -6.50 18.54 8.36
C ASN A 151 -6.14 17.06 8.29
N GLU A 152 -6.98 16.19 8.84
CA GLU A 152 -6.71 14.76 8.87
C GLU A 152 -6.84 14.12 7.48
N PHE A 153 -7.85 14.55 6.72
CA PHE A 153 -7.98 14.17 5.31
C PHE A 153 -6.75 14.58 4.49
N LEU A 154 -6.30 15.84 4.61
CA LEU A 154 -5.15 16.31 3.85
C LEU A 154 -3.88 15.57 4.26
N LYS A 155 -3.65 15.37 5.56
CA LYS A 155 -2.50 14.61 6.06
C LYS A 155 -2.47 13.21 5.46
N GLU A 156 -3.59 12.50 5.43
CA GLU A 156 -3.63 11.14 4.88
C GLU A 156 -3.38 11.13 3.36
N VAL A 157 -3.97 12.08 2.60
CA VAL A 157 -3.70 12.22 1.15
C VAL A 157 -2.22 12.51 0.89
N PHE A 158 -1.62 13.44 1.64
CA PHE A 158 -0.19 13.77 1.49
C PHE A 158 0.73 12.63 1.94
N ALA A 159 0.35 11.90 2.98
CA ALA A 159 1.08 10.75 3.50
C ALA A 159 1.11 9.59 2.50
N ASP A 160 0.07 9.46 1.68
CA ASP A 160 0.01 8.47 0.60
C ASP A 160 0.68 8.94 -0.69
N LEU A 161 0.60 10.24 -1.03
CA LEU A 161 1.32 10.81 -2.18
C LEU A 161 2.83 10.84 -1.98
N SER A 162 3.25 11.10 -0.75
CA SER A 162 4.66 11.32 -0.44
C SER A 162 5.05 10.54 0.79
N SER A 163 5.86 9.49 0.56
CA SER A 163 6.53 8.79 1.66
C SER A 163 7.27 9.77 2.58
N ILE A 164 7.77 10.89 2.06
CA ILE A 164 8.57 11.88 2.80
C ILE A 164 7.72 12.75 3.76
N TYR A 165 6.51 13.19 3.36
CA TYR A 165 5.66 14.04 4.23
C TYR A 165 5.19 13.30 5.48
N ARG A 166 5.02 11.98 5.36
CA ARG A 166 4.68 11.09 6.48
C ARG A 166 5.69 11.13 7.64
N PHE A 167 6.92 11.61 7.40
CA PHE A 167 7.97 11.74 8.41
C PHE A 167 8.12 13.16 8.99
N SER A 168 7.52 14.18 8.36
CA SER A 168 7.69 15.58 8.77
C SER A 168 6.77 16.00 9.93
N GLU A 169 5.62 15.34 10.11
CA GLU A 169 4.55 15.73 11.05
C GLU A 169 4.49 14.85 12.32
N SER A 170 5.52 14.05 12.62
CA SER A 170 5.57 13.15 13.81
C SER A 170 5.67 13.89 15.17
N GLY A 171 5.19 15.13 15.27
CA GLY A 171 5.28 15.98 16.46
C GLY A 171 4.01 16.00 17.31
N ARG A 172 4.19 15.71 18.61
CA ARG A 172 3.38 16.06 19.81
C ARG A 172 1.87 15.71 19.89
N HIS A 173 1.15 15.45 18.80
CA HIS A 173 -0.29 15.12 18.82
C HIS A 173 -0.66 13.83 18.06
N THR A 174 0.31 13.08 17.55
CA THR A 174 0.04 11.83 16.81
C THR A 174 -0.09 10.64 17.77
N SER A 175 -1.33 10.13 17.91
CA SER A 175 -1.67 9.00 18.79
C SER A 175 -1.10 7.67 18.28
N TRP A 176 -0.77 6.76 19.20
CA TRP A 176 -0.35 5.38 18.89
C TRP A 176 -1.37 4.64 18.00
N THR A 177 -2.65 5.03 18.09
CA THR A 177 -3.75 4.45 17.30
C THR A 177 -3.59 4.73 15.82
N LEU A 178 -3.07 5.91 15.44
CA LEU A 178 -2.80 6.26 14.05
C LEU A 178 -1.69 5.37 13.49
N TRP A 179 -0.58 5.24 14.23
CA TRP A 179 0.54 4.38 13.85
C TRP A 179 0.12 2.92 13.72
N ALA A 180 -0.69 2.43 14.66
CA ALA A 180 -1.25 1.09 14.60
C ALA A 180 -2.16 0.91 13.39
N LEU A 181 -3.10 1.83 13.15
CA LEU A 181 -4.09 1.70 12.07
C LEU A 181 -3.43 1.74 10.71
N THR A 182 -2.67 2.79 10.40
CA THR A 182 -1.95 2.94 9.13
C THR A 182 -0.93 1.81 8.92
N GLY A 183 -0.15 1.48 9.94
CA GLY A 183 0.87 0.44 9.86
C GLY A 183 0.24 -0.93 9.60
N ALA A 184 -0.84 -1.26 10.33
CA ALA A 184 -1.52 -2.54 10.19
C ALA A 184 -2.27 -2.66 8.86
N THR A 185 -2.97 -1.62 8.38
CA THR A 185 -3.68 -1.67 7.09
C THR A 185 -2.70 -1.82 5.93
N SER A 186 -1.60 -1.07 5.94
CA SER A 186 -0.53 -1.16 4.95
C SER A 186 0.15 -2.53 4.95
N LEU A 187 0.45 -3.06 6.15
CA LEU A 187 1.03 -4.39 6.31
C LEU A 187 0.08 -5.49 5.84
N ALA A 188 -1.19 -5.42 6.25
CA ALA A 188 -2.22 -6.39 5.85
C ALA A 188 -2.39 -6.40 4.32
N TYR A 189 -2.51 -5.23 3.69
CA TYR A 189 -2.55 -5.11 2.23
C TYR A 189 -1.33 -5.79 1.58
N THR A 190 -0.13 -5.48 2.07
CA THR A 190 1.13 -6.04 1.55
C THR A 190 1.16 -7.57 1.67
N LEU A 191 0.77 -8.11 2.83
CA LEU A 191 0.75 -9.55 3.08
C LEU A 191 -0.29 -10.27 2.23
N TRP A 192 -1.51 -9.74 2.14
CA TRP A 192 -2.57 -10.33 1.33
C TRP A 192 -2.26 -10.27 -0.16
N LEU A 193 -1.68 -9.17 -0.65
CA LEU A 193 -1.28 -9.06 -2.05
C LEU A 193 -0.15 -10.03 -2.39
N ALA A 194 0.82 -10.20 -1.50
CA ALA A 194 1.88 -11.20 -1.64
C ALA A 194 1.34 -12.64 -1.53
N HIS A 195 0.32 -12.89 -0.71
CA HIS A 195 -0.34 -14.18 -0.64
C HIS A 195 -1.07 -14.53 -1.95
N ARG A 196 -1.71 -13.54 -2.57
CA ARG A 196 -2.48 -13.70 -3.82
C ARG A 196 -1.62 -14.06 -5.04
N SER A 197 -0.36 -13.59 -5.09
CA SER A 197 0.51 -13.81 -6.26
C SER A 197 1.95 -14.15 -5.88
N PRO A 198 2.48 -15.32 -6.30
CA PRO A 198 3.89 -15.68 -6.09
C PRO A 198 4.88 -14.65 -6.66
N ALA A 199 4.54 -14.01 -7.78
CA ALA A 199 5.37 -12.98 -8.40
C ALA A 199 5.45 -11.71 -7.52
N VAL A 200 4.34 -11.31 -6.90
CA VAL A 200 4.32 -10.22 -5.91
C VAL A 200 5.14 -10.60 -4.70
N ARG A 201 4.97 -11.83 -4.18
CA ARG A 201 5.76 -12.31 -3.03
C ARG A 201 7.25 -12.27 -3.31
N GLN A 202 7.69 -12.66 -4.50
CA GLN A 202 9.10 -12.57 -4.90
C GLN A 202 9.57 -11.12 -4.99
N ALA A 203 8.77 -10.21 -5.54
CA ALA A 203 9.11 -8.79 -5.63
C ALA A 203 9.20 -8.10 -4.27
N VAL A 204 8.31 -8.44 -3.33
CA VAL A 204 8.21 -7.82 -2.00
C VAL A 204 9.20 -8.46 -1.00
N PHE A 205 9.34 -9.78 -0.97
CA PHE A 205 10.14 -10.49 0.05
C PHE A 205 11.50 -10.98 -0.44
N ARG A 206 11.77 -10.89 -1.75
CA ARG A 206 13.01 -11.39 -2.38
C ARG A 206 13.36 -12.80 -1.89
N THR A 207 12.45 -13.75 -2.06
CA THR A 207 12.83 -15.16 -1.97
C THR A 207 13.70 -15.47 -3.19
N ARG A 208 15.04 -15.47 -3.04
CA ARG A 208 15.88 -16.15 -4.02
C ARG A 208 15.46 -17.61 -3.98
N THR A 209 14.78 -18.09 -5.01
CA THR A 209 14.65 -19.54 -5.21
C THR A 209 16.05 -20.07 -5.45
N HIS A 210 16.68 -20.54 -4.38
CA HIS A 210 17.87 -21.37 -4.47
C HIS A 210 17.38 -22.69 -5.09
N HIS A 211 17.46 -22.82 -6.41
CA HIS A 211 17.48 -24.16 -6.98
C HIS A 211 18.77 -24.80 -6.49
N ARG A 212 18.61 -25.75 -5.57
CA ARG A 212 19.68 -26.63 -5.12
C ARG A 212 19.83 -27.64 -6.26
N ASN A 213 20.94 -27.53 -6.98
CA ASN A 213 21.37 -28.46 -8.02
C ASN A 213 21.47 -29.88 -7.46
#